data_AF-F4HRL9-F1
#
_entry.id   AF-F4HRL9-F1
#
_cell.length_a   1.000
_cell.length_b   1.000
_cell.length_c   1.000
_cell.angle_alpha   90.00
_cell.angle_beta   90.00
_cell.angle_gamma   90.00
#
_symmetry.space_group_name_H-M   'P 1'
#
loop_
_entity.id
_entity.type
_entity.pdbx_description
1 polymer ?
#
loop_
_entity_poly.entity_id
_entity_poly.type
_entity_poly.pdbx_seq_one_letter_code
_entity_poly.pdbx_strand_id
1 'polypeptide(L)'
;MVTKAEKQFAKNFNIDDLPDVPAGLPPHLKAQQTRVVSKNNAPAHTASAIYSGTYVSSTEEDDNVKLGNFYDNFKVDVVSLTKTDMEFDMIGIDAAFANAFRRILIAEVPSMAIEKVLIAYNTSVIIDEVLAHRMGLIPIAADPRLFEYLSEHDQANEKNTIVFKLHVKCPKNRPRLKVLTSDLKWLPNGSELLRESENKTSKPKTYTSFSCSQDSLPEFANNPITPCDLDILIAKLAPGQEIELEAHAVKGIGKTHAKWSPVGTAWYRMHPEVRSIYINLSYALWETALCFVFPHPNIYVS
;
A
#
# COMPACT_ATOMS: atom_id res chain seq x y z
N MET A 1 -33.39 -48.70 42.43
CA MET A 1 -34.00 -48.65 41.08
C MET A 1 -34.46 -47.22 40.86
N VAL A 2 -33.83 -46.49 39.94
CA VAL A 2 -34.21 -45.10 39.62
C VAL A 2 -35.61 -45.11 39.00
N THR A 3 -36.51 -44.29 39.53
CA THR A 3 -37.90 -44.24 39.09
C THR A 3 -38.01 -43.69 37.66
N LYS A 4 -39.08 -44.07 36.93
CA LYS A 4 -39.31 -43.58 35.56
C LYS A 4 -39.41 -42.05 35.49
N ALA A 5 -39.88 -41.41 36.55
CA ALA A 5 -39.95 -39.96 36.69
C ALA A 5 -38.56 -39.30 36.78
N GLU A 6 -37.64 -39.87 37.57
CA GLU A 6 -36.26 -39.37 37.69
C GLU A 6 -35.47 -39.54 36.38
N LYS A 7 -35.70 -40.63 35.63
CA LYS A 7 -35.12 -40.81 34.29
C LYS A 7 -35.66 -39.84 33.25
N GLN A 8 -36.87 -39.33 33.44
CA GLN A 8 -37.51 -38.37 32.53
C GLN A 8 -37.11 -36.92 32.88
N PHE A 9 -36.94 -36.63 34.18
CA PHE A 9 -36.35 -35.38 34.66
C PHE A 9 -34.91 -35.21 34.16
N ALA A 10 -34.06 -36.23 34.31
CA ALA A 10 -32.68 -36.19 33.80
C ALA A 10 -32.55 -36.11 32.27
N LYS A 11 -33.61 -36.46 31.52
CA LYS A 11 -33.64 -36.37 30.05
C LYS A 11 -34.09 -35.00 29.53
N ASN A 12 -34.78 -34.23 30.38
CA ASN A 12 -35.36 -32.92 30.09
C ASN A 12 -34.72 -31.80 30.92
N PHE A 13 -33.67 -32.09 31.68
CA PHE A 13 -32.95 -31.10 32.47
C PHE A 13 -31.90 -30.45 31.57
N ASN A 14 -32.19 -29.24 31.10
CA ASN A 14 -31.20 -28.40 30.46
C ASN A 14 -30.55 -27.51 31.54
N ILE A 15 -29.22 -27.49 31.60
CA ILE A 15 -28.48 -26.66 32.57
C ILE A 15 -28.74 -25.17 32.31
N ASP A 16 -29.04 -24.81 31.06
CA ASP A 16 -29.27 -23.43 30.62
C ASP A 16 -30.66 -22.88 31.00
N ASP A 17 -31.59 -23.72 31.48
CA ASP A 17 -32.92 -23.30 31.98
C ASP A 17 -32.89 -22.88 33.46
N LEU A 18 -31.72 -22.90 34.10
CA LEU A 18 -31.54 -22.46 35.48
C LEU A 18 -31.52 -20.91 35.55
N PRO A 19 -32.32 -20.28 36.42
CA PRO A 19 -32.46 -18.82 36.51
C PRO A 19 -31.16 -18.09 36.95
N ASP A 20 -30.14 -18.83 37.39
CA ASP A 20 -28.84 -18.32 37.84
C ASP A 20 -27.75 -18.35 36.75
N VAL A 21 -28.05 -18.85 35.54
CA VAL A 21 -27.12 -18.82 34.40
C VAL A 21 -27.42 -17.58 33.56
N PRO A 22 -26.59 -16.52 33.61
CA PRO A 22 -26.82 -15.33 32.79
C PRO A 22 -26.69 -15.70 31.30
N ALA A 23 -27.77 -15.51 30.55
CA ALA A 23 -27.77 -15.66 29.10
C ALA A 23 -26.87 -14.57 28.47
N GLY A 24 -25.69 -15.00 27.99
CA GLY A 24 -24.74 -14.17 27.26
C GLY A 24 -23.67 -13.48 28.11
N LEU A 25 -22.66 -12.96 27.43
CA LEU A 25 -21.52 -12.31 28.06
C LEU A 25 -21.95 -11.03 28.82
N PRO A 26 -21.50 -10.82 30.08
CA PRO A 26 -21.74 -9.59 30.82
C PRO A 26 -21.42 -8.32 30.02
N PRO A 27 -22.19 -7.23 30.18
CA PRO A 27 -22.07 -6.03 29.34
C PRO A 27 -20.69 -5.36 29.41
N HIS A 28 -20.00 -5.47 30.54
CA HIS A 28 -18.64 -4.93 30.70
C HIS A 28 -17.60 -5.74 29.92
N LEU A 29 -17.72 -7.08 29.86
CA LEU A 29 -16.86 -7.94 29.06
C LEU A 29 -17.16 -7.77 27.56
N LYS A 30 -18.44 -7.60 27.19
CA LYS A 30 -18.84 -7.31 25.81
C LYS A 30 -18.29 -5.97 25.33
N ALA A 31 -18.29 -4.95 26.19
CA ALA A 31 -17.64 -3.67 25.89
C ALA A 31 -16.13 -3.83 25.72
N GLN A 32 -15.47 -4.65 26.55
CA GLN A 32 -14.04 -4.95 26.44
C GLN A 32 -13.67 -5.71 25.16
N GLN A 33 -14.53 -6.61 24.67
CA GLN A 33 -14.32 -7.32 23.40
C GLN A 33 -14.54 -6.41 22.19
N THR A 34 -15.60 -5.59 22.23
CA THR A 34 -16.08 -4.87 21.04
C THR A 34 -15.52 -3.46 20.92
N ARG A 35 -14.88 -2.89 21.96
CA ARG A 35 -14.54 -1.46 21.95
C ARG A 35 -13.17 -1.16 22.54
N VAL A 36 -12.39 -0.36 21.82
CA VAL A 36 -11.22 0.34 22.36
C VAL A 36 -11.68 1.66 22.96
N VAL A 37 -11.40 1.89 24.24
CA VAL A 37 -11.86 3.10 24.95
C VAL A 37 -10.70 4.08 25.09
N SER A 38 -10.87 5.30 24.60
CA SER A 38 -9.90 6.37 24.81
C SER A 38 -10.16 7.03 26.17
N LYS A 39 -9.26 6.83 27.14
CA LYS A 39 -9.29 7.51 28.45
C LYS A 39 -8.24 8.63 28.46
N ASN A 40 -8.41 9.61 29.35
CA ASN A 40 -7.49 10.76 29.49
C ASN A 40 -6.02 10.36 29.68
N ASN A 41 -5.76 9.22 30.34
CA ASN A 41 -4.40 8.78 30.65
C ASN A 41 -3.81 7.87 29.55
N ALA A 42 -4.58 6.88 29.09
CA ALA A 42 -4.14 5.88 28.11
C ALA A 42 -5.35 5.17 27.49
N PRO A 43 -5.22 4.63 26.27
CA PRO A 43 -6.25 3.78 25.68
C PRO A 43 -6.40 2.48 26.48
N ALA A 44 -7.64 2.03 26.66
CA ALA A 44 -7.99 0.76 27.27
C ALA A 44 -8.56 -0.21 26.22
N HIS A 45 -8.43 -1.51 26.46
CA HIS A 45 -8.96 -2.59 25.60
C HIS A 45 -8.36 -2.58 24.18
N THR A 46 -7.04 -2.42 24.06
CA THR A 46 -6.36 -2.31 22.75
C THR A 46 -6.06 -3.66 22.08
N ALA A 47 -6.17 -4.77 22.82
CA ALA A 47 -5.83 -6.11 22.33
C ALA A 47 -7.09 -6.87 21.89
N SER A 48 -6.98 -7.56 20.76
CA SER A 48 -8.00 -8.49 20.26
C SER A 48 -8.05 -9.73 21.17
N ALA A 49 -9.08 -9.82 22.01
CA ALA A 49 -9.27 -10.90 22.98
C ALA A 49 -10.27 -11.97 22.48
N ILE A 50 -10.33 -12.20 21.16
CA ILE A 50 -11.31 -13.09 20.52
C ILE A 50 -10.59 -14.39 20.14
N TYR A 51 -10.33 -15.23 21.12
CA TYR A 51 -9.85 -16.60 20.88
C TYR A 51 -10.52 -17.58 21.85
N SER A 52 -10.76 -18.80 21.36
CA SER A 52 -11.39 -19.88 22.11
C SER A 52 -10.65 -20.15 23.42
N GLY A 53 -11.32 -19.89 24.56
CA GLY A 53 -10.76 -20.04 25.90
C GLY A 53 -10.43 -18.73 26.64
N THR A 54 -10.62 -17.56 26.03
CA THR A 54 -10.46 -16.27 26.73
C THR A 54 -11.56 -16.03 27.77
N TYR A 55 -12.77 -16.48 27.46
CA TYR A 55 -13.95 -16.34 28.32
C TYR A 55 -14.38 -17.74 28.75
N VAL A 56 -14.06 -18.11 29.99
CA VAL A 56 -14.19 -19.48 30.51
C VAL A 56 -15.59 -19.77 31.07
N SER A 57 -16.49 -18.78 31.15
CA SER A 57 -17.69 -18.87 31.99
C SER A 57 -18.99 -18.37 31.38
N SER A 58 -19.07 -18.07 30.09
CA SER A 58 -20.34 -17.76 29.43
C SER A 58 -20.70 -18.92 28.51
N THR A 59 -21.72 -19.67 28.90
CA THR A 59 -22.38 -20.68 28.10
C THR A 59 -22.74 -20.13 26.71
N GLU A 60 -22.48 -20.95 25.69
CA GLU A 60 -23.06 -20.93 24.33
C GLU A 60 -22.65 -19.88 23.26
N GLU A 61 -21.73 -18.95 23.50
CA GLU A 61 -21.07 -18.26 22.37
C GLU A 61 -19.81 -19.04 21.97
N ASP A 62 -19.97 -19.94 21.00
CA ASP A 62 -18.83 -20.55 20.30
C ASP A 62 -18.00 -19.42 19.66
N ASP A 63 -17.01 -18.90 20.37
CA ASP A 63 -15.93 -18.03 19.85
C ASP A 63 -15.06 -18.76 18.79
N ASN A 64 -15.42 -19.99 18.44
CA ASN A 64 -14.84 -20.70 17.31
C ASN A 64 -15.15 -19.90 16.05
N VAL A 65 -14.08 -19.48 15.35
CA VAL A 65 -14.15 -18.80 14.07
C VAL A 65 -14.79 -19.73 13.04
N LYS A 66 -16.12 -19.70 12.93
CA LYS A 66 -16.87 -20.37 11.89
C LYS A 66 -16.79 -19.50 10.63
N LEU A 67 -16.31 -20.08 9.53
CA LEU A 67 -16.13 -19.38 8.26
C LEU A 67 -17.44 -18.72 7.77
N GLY A 68 -18.59 -19.37 8.03
CA GLY A 68 -19.92 -18.83 7.71
C GLY A 68 -20.22 -17.50 8.42
N ASN A 69 -19.93 -17.42 9.73
CA ASN A 69 -20.12 -16.20 10.51
C ASN A 69 -19.25 -15.04 10.01
N PHE A 70 -18.09 -15.33 9.40
CA PHE A 70 -17.24 -14.29 8.83
C PHE A 70 -17.84 -13.70 7.55
N TYR A 71 -18.35 -14.54 6.64
CA TYR A 71 -18.96 -14.07 5.39
C TYR A 71 -20.19 -13.18 5.62
N ASP A 72 -21.01 -13.51 6.61
CA ASP A 72 -22.22 -12.74 6.91
C ASP A 72 -21.90 -11.37 7.53
N ASN A 73 -20.76 -11.25 8.22
CA ASN A 73 -20.36 -10.04 8.94
C ASN A 73 -19.39 -9.14 8.15
N PHE A 74 -18.65 -9.68 7.18
CA PHE A 74 -17.66 -8.93 6.42
C PHE A 74 -18.33 -8.05 5.36
N LYS A 75 -18.09 -6.74 5.46
CA LYS A 75 -18.63 -5.74 4.52
C LYS A 75 -17.56 -4.72 4.15
N VAL A 76 -17.56 -4.31 2.89
CA VAL A 76 -16.68 -3.25 2.39
C VAL A 76 -17.54 -2.15 1.76
N ASP A 77 -17.41 -0.93 2.26
CA ASP A 77 -18.11 0.24 1.75
C ASP A 77 -17.09 1.25 1.21
N VAL A 78 -17.13 1.55 -0.09
CA VAL A 78 -16.24 2.56 -0.70
C VAL A 78 -16.85 3.94 -0.46
N VAL A 79 -16.13 4.80 0.26
CA VAL A 79 -16.58 6.16 0.61
C VAL A 79 -16.25 7.14 -0.52
N SER A 80 -15.00 7.09 -1.00
CA SER A 80 -14.50 7.99 -2.03
C SER A 80 -13.53 7.25 -2.95
N LEU A 81 -13.64 7.51 -4.25
CA LEU A 81 -12.72 7.02 -5.26
C LEU A 81 -12.35 8.16 -6.20
N THR A 82 -11.08 8.54 -6.16
CA THR A 82 -10.48 9.49 -7.10
C THR A 82 -9.44 8.78 -7.98
N LYS A 83 -8.79 9.52 -8.89
CA LYS A 83 -7.76 8.94 -9.76
C LYS A 83 -6.49 8.52 -8.98
N THR A 84 -6.17 9.25 -7.91
CA THR A 84 -4.93 9.09 -7.12
C THR A 84 -5.18 8.46 -5.75
N ASP A 85 -6.35 8.73 -5.16
CA ASP A 85 -6.68 8.39 -3.78
C ASP A 85 -7.98 7.58 -3.69
N MET A 86 -8.04 6.65 -2.74
CA MET A 86 -9.20 5.79 -2.48
C MET A 86 -9.42 5.69 -0.97
N GLU A 87 -10.66 5.91 -0.52
CA GLU A 87 -11.06 5.75 0.88
C GLU A 87 -12.21 4.73 0.96
N PHE A 88 -12.03 3.72 1.81
CA PHE A 88 -13.03 2.68 2.02
C PHE A 88 -13.05 2.15 3.44
N ASP A 89 -14.22 1.67 3.86
CA ASP A 89 -14.49 1.12 5.17
C ASP A 89 -14.51 -0.41 5.08
N MET A 90 -13.70 -1.07 5.91
CA MET A 90 -13.72 -2.52 6.11
C MET A 90 -14.37 -2.82 7.46
N ILE A 91 -15.52 -3.48 7.41
CA ILE A 91 -16.33 -3.87 8.58
C ILE A 91 -16.22 -5.38 8.75
N GLY A 92 -16.03 -5.83 9.99
CA GLY A 92 -16.03 -7.25 10.33
C GLY A 92 -14.66 -7.93 10.21
N ILE A 93 -13.58 -7.17 10.13
CA ILE A 93 -12.21 -7.69 10.03
C ILE A 93 -11.37 -7.38 11.27
N ASP A 94 -10.43 -8.27 11.59
CA ASP A 94 -9.45 -8.03 12.64
C ASP A 94 -8.33 -7.06 12.18
N ALA A 95 -7.75 -6.33 13.14
CA ALA A 95 -6.68 -5.38 12.90
C ALA A 95 -5.41 -6.03 12.33
N ALA A 96 -5.16 -7.33 12.61
CA ALA A 96 -4.02 -8.05 12.05
C ALA A 96 -4.10 -8.13 10.51
N PHE A 97 -5.28 -8.40 9.95
CA PHE A 97 -5.46 -8.45 8.50
C PHE A 97 -5.40 -7.07 7.86
N ALA A 98 -6.01 -6.05 8.46
CA ALA A 98 -5.90 -4.68 7.96
C ALA A 98 -4.44 -4.19 7.93
N ASN A 99 -3.68 -4.48 8.98
CA ASN A 99 -2.25 -4.18 9.01
C ASN A 99 -1.44 -5.01 8.01
N ALA A 100 -1.83 -6.26 7.75
CA ALA A 100 -1.23 -7.07 6.70
C ALA A 100 -1.44 -6.44 5.32
N PHE A 101 -2.69 -6.06 4.97
CA PHE A 101 -2.97 -5.37 3.71
C PHE A 101 -2.18 -4.07 3.58
N ARG A 102 -2.17 -3.24 4.63
CA ARG A 102 -1.37 -2.00 4.65
C ARG A 102 0.11 -2.27 4.35
N ARG A 103 0.70 -3.31 4.94
CA ARG A 103 2.10 -3.68 4.72
C ARG A 103 2.35 -4.21 3.31
N ILE A 104 1.43 -5.02 2.77
CA ILE A 104 1.51 -5.55 1.40
C ILE A 104 1.48 -4.40 0.40
N LEU A 105 0.54 -3.46 0.54
CA LEU A 105 0.41 -2.29 -0.33
C LEU A 105 1.70 -1.45 -0.36
N ILE A 106 2.34 -1.25 0.79
CA ILE A 106 3.57 -0.44 0.89
C ILE A 106 4.80 -1.17 0.33
N ALA A 107 4.93 -2.48 0.58
CA ALA A 107 6.20 -3.17 0.43
C ALA A 107 6.22 -4.31 -0.60
N GLU A 108 5.10 -4.98 -0.86
CA GLU A 108 5.09 -6.22 -1.66
C GLU A 108 4.41 -6.08 -3.02
N VAL A 109 3.60 -5.03 -3.22
CA VAL A 109 3.04 -4.74 -4.54
C VAL A 109 4.17 -4.24 -5.46
N PRO A 110 4.39 -4.89 -6.62
CA PRO A 110 5.46 -4.50 -7.53
C PRO A 110 5.09 -3.25 -8.33
N SER A 111 6.11 -2.47 -8.67
CA SER A 111 6.00 -1.27 -9.51
C SER A 111 7.20 -1.17 -10.47
N MET A 112 7.10 -0.30 -11.48
CA MET A 112 8.19 0.03 -12.40
C MET A 112 8.90 1.30 -11.92
N ALA A 113 10.21 1.24 -11.74
CA ALA A 113 11.02 2.41 -11.38
C ALA A 113 12.40 2.37 -12.02
N ILE A 114 13.03 3.53 -12.16
CA ILE A 114 14.39 3.66 -12.71
C ILE A 114 15.40 3.04 -11.74
N GLU A 115 16.24 2.15 -12.25
CA GLU A 115 17.31 1.52 -11.49
C GLU A 115 18.70 1.92 -11.96
N LYS A 116 18.95 1.85 -13.27
CA LYS A 116 20.26 2.18 -13.83
C LYS A 116 20.16 3.46 -14.63
N VAL A 117 21.07 4.39 -14.39
CA VAL A 117 21.19 5.64 -15.15
C VAL A 117 22.58 5.67 -15.78
N LEU A 118 22.61 5.65 -17.10
CA LEU A 118 23.82 5.70 -17.92
C LEU A 118 24.00 7.15 -18.37
N ILE A 119 25.03 7.82 -17.86
CA ILE A 119 25.30 9.23 -18.17
C ILE A 119 26.37 9.28 -19.24
N ALA A 120 26.06 9.91 -20.38
CA ALA A 120 27.03 10.17 -21.44
C ALA A 120 27.74 11.50 -21.21
N TYR A 121 26.96 12.55 -20.92
CA TYR A 121 27.47 13.88 -20.61
C TYR A 121 26.67 14.50 -19.48
N ASN A 122 27.35 14.94 -18.42
CA ASN A 122 26.77 15.84 -17.43
C ASN A 122 27.74 17.00 -17.18
N THR A 123 27.36 18.18 -17.66
CA THR A 123 28.09 19.44 -17.39
C THR A 123 27.30 20.37 -16.47
N SER A 124 26.23 19.84 -15.85
CA SER A 124 25.39 20.59 -14.93
C SER A 124 26.07 20.78 -13.56
N VAL A 125 25.42 21.55 -12.69
CA VAL A 125 25.88 21.74 -11.30
C VAL A 125 25.53 20.54 -10.41
N ILE A 126 24.56 19.71 -10.85
CA ILE A 126 24.12 18.54 -10.09
C ILE A 126 25.11 17.40 -10.33
N ILE A 127 25.60 16.81 -9.25
CA ILE A 127 26.50 15.68 -9.26
C ILE A 127 25.74 14.43 -9.76
N ASP A 128 26.43 13.57 -10.50
CA ASP A 128 25.89 12.38 -11.17
C ASP A 128 25.06 11.48 -10.24
N GLU A 129 25.55 11.18 -9.03
CA GLU A 129 24.85 10.30 -8.09
C GLU A 129 23.54 10.93 -7.59
N VAL A 130 23.56 12.24 -7.36
CA VAL A 130 22.37 13.00 -6.94
C VAL A 130 21.36 13.07 -8.08
N LEU A 131 21.82 13.25 -9.31
CA LEU A 131 20.97 13.22 -10.50
C LEU A 131 20.32 11.84 -10.65
N ALA A 132 21.12 10.77 -10.60
CA ALA A 132 20.64 9.40 -10.71
C ALA A 132 19.63 9.03 -9.61
N HIS A 133 19.90 9.42 -8.36
CA HIS A 133 18.97 9.19 -7.25
C HIS A 133 17.62 9.89 -7.47
N ARG A 134 17.62 11.13 -7.97
CA ARG A 134 16.39 11.85 -8.30
C ARG A 134 15.61 11.21 -9.44
N MET A 135 16.30 10.75 -10.48
CA MET A 135 15.68 9.99 -11.57
C MET A 135 15.04 8.69 -11.06
N GLY A 136 15.69 8.01 -10.11
CA GLY A 136 15.17 6.81 -9.47
C GLY A 136 13.83 6.99 -8.75
N LEU A 137 13.51 8.20 -8.29
CA LEU A 137 12.28 8.52 -7.56
C LEU A 137 11.14 9.03 -8.45
N ILE A 138 11.34 9.14 -9.76
CA ILE A 138 10.28 9.55 -10.69
C ILE A 138 9.33 8.36 -10.90
N PRO A 139 8.03 8.49 -10.58
CA PRO A 139 7.07 7.43 -10.82
C PRO A 139 6.79 7.27 -12.32
N ILE A 140 6.81 6.03 -12.80
CA ILE A 140 6.55 5.69 -14.20
C ILE A 140 5.16 5.08 -14.33
N ALA A 141 4.35 5.61 -15.26
CA ALA A 141 3.05 5.06 -15.60
C ALA A 141 3.22 3.88 -16.57
N ALA A 142 3.59 2.72 -16.03
CA ALA A 142 3.68 1.45 -16.75
C ALA A 142 3.05 0.34 -15.92
N ASP A 143 2.26 -0.53 -16.55
CA ASP A 143 1.66 -1.67 -15.84
C ASP A 143 2.76 -2.70 -15.51
N PRO A 144 3.12 -2.92 -14.23
CA PRO A 144 4.15 -3.86 -13.85
C PRO A 144 3.79 -5.32 -14.18
N ARG A 145 2.53 -5.64 -14.48
CA ARG A 145 2.10 -7.01 -14.82
C ARG A 145 2.59 -7.46 -16.19
N LEU A 146 2.83 -6.51 -17.10
CA LEU A 146 3.31 -6.78 -18.46
C LEU A 146 4.81 -7.09 -18.52
N PHE A 147 5.54 -6.79 -17.45
CA PHE A 147 7.00 -6.94 -17.38
C PHE A 147 7.42 -8.09 -16.47
N GLU A 148 8.50 -8.76 -16.84
CA GLU A 148 9.15 -9.80 -16.03
C GLU A 148 10.23 -9.20 -15.12
N TYR A 149 10.63 -9.94 -14.08
CA TYR A 149 11.70 -9.49 -13.19
C TYR A 149 13.07 -9.68 -13.84
N LEU A 150 13.93 -8.66 -13.74
CA LEU A 150 15.30 -8.75 -14.19
C LEU A 150 16.14 -9.55 -13.18
N SER A 151 16.74 -10.66 -13.62
CA SER A 151 17.70 -11.42 -12.83
C SER A 151 19.12 -10.83 -13.00
N GLU A 152 20.01 -11.03 -12.02
CA GLU A 152 21.37 -10.45 -12.03
C GLU A 152 22.22 -10.90 -13.24
N HIS A 153 21.96 -12.09 -13.78
CA HIS A 153 22.68 -12.65 -14.91
C HIS A 153 21.99 -12.43 -16.27
N ASP A 154 20.79 -11.85 -16.28
CA ASP A 154 20.01 -11.68 -17.49
C ASP A 154 20.36 -10.37 -18.20
N GLN A 155 20.22 -10.36 -19.54
CA GLN A 155 20.38 -9.15 -20.33
C GLN A 155 19.07 -8.36 -20.35
N ALA A 156 19.19 -7.05 -20.49
CA ALA A 156 18.03 -6.18 -20.56
C ALA A 156 17.32 -6.38 -21.92
N ASN A 157 16.17 -7.03 -21.86
CA ASN A 157 15.31 -7.36 -23.01
C ASN A 157 14.05 -6.48 -23.03
N GLU A 158 13.28 -6.56 -24.13
CA GLU A 158 12.04 -5.80 -24.32
C GLU A 158 10.96 -6.08 -23.26
N LYS A 159 10.98 -7.26 -22.63
CA LYS A 159 10.01 -7.66 -21.59
C LYS A 159 10.41 -7.27 -20.17
N ASN A 160 11.68 -6.92 -19.95
CA ASN A 160 12.23 -6.81 -18.60
C ASN A 160 12.60 -5.35 -18.27
N THR A 161 12.83 -4.53 -19.29
CA THR A 161 13.38 -3.19 -19.12
C THR A 161 12.69 -2.18 -20.02
N ILE A 162 12.46 -0.99 -19.47
CA ILE A 162 12.01 0.19 -20.21
C ILE A 162 13.18 1.17 -20.25
N VAL A 163 13.46 1.72 -21.44
CA VAL A 163 14.55 2.68 -21.62
C VAL A 163 13.99 4.08 -21.88
N PHE A 164 14.52 5.06 -21.16
CA PHE A 164 14.24 6.46 -21.35
C PHE A 164 15.52 7.21 -21.70
N LYS A 165 15.42 8.24 -22.54
CA LYS A 165 16.50 9.14 -22.90
C LYS A 165 16.17 10.57 -22.48
N LEU A 166 17.14 11.23 -21.86
CA LEU A 166 17.09 12.64 -21.55
C LEU A 166 18.27 13.31 -22.23
N HIS A 167 17.99 14.15 -23.22
CA HIS A 167 19.01 14.94 -23.91
C HIS A 167 18.56 16.40 -23.96
N VAL A 168 19.18 17.23 -23.11
CA VAL A 168 18.82 18.64 -22.97
C VAL A 168 20.07 19.50 -22.91
N LYS A 169 20.12 20.49 -23.81
CA LYS A 169 21.21 21.48 -23.91
C LYS A 169 20.66 22.89 -23.73
N CYS A 170 21.24 23.64 -22.81
CA CYS A 170 20.92 25.05 -22.63
C CYS A 170 21.78 25.91 -23.56
N PRO A 171 21.19 26.64 -24.53
CA PRO A 171 21.97 27.50 -25.42
C PRO A 171 22.52 28.71 -24.65
N LYS A 172 23.70 29.20 -25.04
CA LYS A 172 24.41 30.31 -24.35
C LYS A 172 23.61 31.62 -24.30
N ASN A 173 22.66 31.82 -25.21
CA ASN A 173 21.90 33.07 -25.36
C ASN A 173 20.51 33.05 -24.67
N ARG A 174 20.22 32.04 -23.82
CA ARG A 174 18.95 31.95 -23.09
C ARG A 174 19.18 32.03 -21.58
N PRO A 175 18.15 32.40 -20.79
CA PRO A 175 18.21 32.27 -19.34
C PRO A 175 18.29 30.80 -18.92
N ARG A 176 18.46 30.57 -17.61
CA ARG A 176 18.54 29.22 -17.03
C ARG A 176 17.34 28.37 -17.47
N LEU A 177 17.62 27.19 -18.01
CA LEU A 177 16.62 26.23 -18.46
C LEU A 177 16.25 25.30 -17.29
N LYS A 178 14.95 25.11 -17.08
CA LYS A 178 14.44 24.09 -16.16
C LYS A 178 14.25 22.81 -16.98
N VAL A 179 14.92 21.75 -16.58
CA VAL A 179 14.76 20.41 -17.14
C VAL A 179 13.68 19.71 -16.34
N LEU A 180 12.59 19.37 -17.01
CA LEU A 180 11.42 18.74 -16.39
C LEU A 180 11.32 17.28 -16.83
N THR A 181 10.50 16.52 -16.14
CA THR A 181 10.19 15.13 -16.50
C THR A 181 9.49 15.02 -17.86
N SER A 182 8.84 16.07 -18.36
CA SER A 182 8.35 16.15 -19.74
C SER A 182 9.43 16.00 -20.81
N ASP A 183 10.69 16.30 -20.49
CA ASP A 183 11.82 16.19 -21.41
C ASP A 183 12.33 14.74 -21.55
N LEU A 184 11.84 13.84 -20.70
CA LEU A 184 12.17 12.42 -20.71
C LEU A 184 11.44 11.71 -21.86
N LYS A 185 12.20 11.16 -22.81
CA LYS A 185 11.64 10.47 -23.98
C LYS A 185 11.77 8.96 -23.82
N TRP A 186 10.68 8.24 -24.02
CA TRP A 186 10.72 6.78 -24.07
C TRP A 186 11.36 6.30 -25.37
N LEU A 187 12.25 5.31 -25.27
CA LEU A 187 12.90 4.64 -26.40
C LEU A 187 12.38 3.20 -26.53
N PRO A 188 11.45 2.92 -27.46
CA PRO A 188 10.85 1.59 -27.61
C PRO A 188 11.79 0.56 -28.25
N ASN A 189 12.88 1.01 -28.89
CA ASN A 189 13.85 0.16 -29.57
C ASN A 189 15.04 -0.23 -28.67
N GLY A 190 15.03 0.21 -27.41
CA GLY A 190 16.10 0.00 -26.45
C GLY A 190 17.08 1.16 -26.38
N SER A 191 18.24 0.90 -25.76
CA SER A 191 19.32 1.86 -25.54
C SER A 191 19.99 2.24 -26.88
N GLU A 192 20.40 3.50 -26.99
CA GLU A 192 21.20 4.02 -28.11
C GLU A 192 22.67 4.15 -27.70
N LEU A 193 22.96 4.17 -26.39
CA LEU A 193 24.32 4.24 -25.88
C LEU A 193 25.09 2.94 -26.11
N LEU A 194 26.28 3.12 -26.67
CA LEU A 194 27.18 2.01 -26.97
C LEU A 194 27.91 1.57 -25.71
N ARG A 195 27.92 0.26 -25.47
CA ARG A 195 28.79 -0.34 -24.47
C ARG A 195 30.18 -0.50 -25.06
N GLU A 196 31.20 -0.04 -24.34
CA GLU A 196 32.58 -0.31 -24.72
C GLU A 196 32.81 -1.82 -24.72
N SER A 197 33.02 -2.40 -25.90
CA SER A 197 33.40 -3.80 -26.08
C SER A 197 34.91 -3.87 -26.24
N GLU A 198 35.58 -4.66 -25.41
CA GLU A 198 37.03 -4.90 -25.47
C GLU A 198 37.48 -5.47 -26.83
N ASN A 199 36.56 -6.12 -27.57
CA ASN A 199 36.84 -6.72 -28.87
C ASN A 199 36.26 -5.87 -30.02
N LYS A 200 37.13 -5.33 -30.88
CA LYS A 200 36.82 -4.48 -32.05
C LYS A 200 36.18 -5.23 -33.23
N THR A 201 35.98 -6.54 -33.13
CA THR A 201 35.56 -7.43 -34.24
C THR A 201 34.08 -7.82 -34.22
N SER A 202 33.33 -7.55 -33.15
CA SER A 202 31.88 -7.79 -33.08
C SER A 202 31.07 -6.51 -33.27
N LYS A 203 29.85 -6.62 -33.82
CA LYS A 203 28.87 -5.52 -33.91
C LYS A 203 28.81 -4.73 -32.59
N PRO A 204 28.65 -3.40 -32.63
CA PRO A 204 28.55 -2.59 -31.43
C PRO A 204 27.44 -3.16 -30.52
N LYS A 205 27.80 -3.51 -29.28
CA LYS A 205 26.85 -4.02 -28.29
C LYS A 205 26.28 -2.83 -27.53
N THR A 206 24.98 -2.69 -27.53
CA THR A 206 24.27 -1.76 -26.66
C THR A 206 24.08 -2.38 -25.27
N TYR A 207 23.70 -1.59 -24.27
CA TYR A 207 23.32 -2.07 -22.93
C TYR A 207 22.04 -2.92 -22.91
N THR A 208 21.24 -2.90 -23.98
CA THR A 208 20.02 -3.70 -24.14
C THR A 208 20.06 -4.53 -25.41
N SER A 209 19.40 -5.68 -25.39
CA SER A 209 19.20 -6.57 -26.54
C SER A 209 17.71 -6.70 -26.85
N PHE A 210 17.16 -5.76 -27.61
CA PHE A 210 15.74 -5.78 -27.96
C PHE A 210 15.53 -6.53 -29.27
N SER A 211 14.70 -7.57 -29.24
CA SER A 211 14.38 -8.36 -30.43
C SER A 211 13.29 -7.71 -31.30
N CYS A 212 12.39 -6.97 -30.66
CA CYS A 212 11.32 -6.20 -31.27
C CYS A 212 11.14 -4.83 -30.59
N SER A 213 10.46 -3.91 -31.27
CA SER A 213 10.10 -2.61 -30.68
C SER A 213 8.93 -2.77 -29.72
N GLN A 214 9.00 -2.18 -28.53
CA GLN A 214 7.91 -2.21 -27.55
C GLN A 214 6.63 -1.53 -28.06
N ASP A 215 6.77 -0.54 -28.95
CA ASP A 215 5.65 0.18 -29.58
C ASP A 215 4.79 -0.71 -30.50
N SER A 216 5.35 -1.83 -30.99
CA SER A 216 4.59 -2.79 -31.81
C SER A 216 3.58 -3.61 -30.99
N LEU A 217 3.67 -3.58 -29.66
CA LEU A 217 2.76 -4.31 -28.80
C LEU A 217 1.44 -3.51 -28.66
N PRO A 218 0.28 -4.17 -28.85
CA PRO A 218 -1.03 -3.50 -28.85
C PRO A 218 -1.36 -2.81 -27.51
N GLU A 219 -0.73 -3.27 -26.43
CA GLU A 219 -0.89 -2.75 -25.07
C GLU A 219 -0.35 -1.31 -24.91
N PHE A 220 0.73 -0.98 -25.63
CA PHE A 220 1.40 0.33 -25.55
C PHE A 220 0.99 1.29 -26.66
N ALA A 221 0.39 0.79 -27.75
CA ALA A 221 -0.10 1.62 -28.86
C ALA A 221 -1.16 2.65 -28.43
N ASN A 222 -2.01 2.28 -27.45
CA ASN A 222 -3.07 3.14 -26.93
C ASN A 222 -2.64 3.98 -25.71
N ASN A 223 -1.57 3.57 -25.02
CA ASN A 223 -1.08 4.25 -23.82
C ASN A 223 0.46 4.22 -23.78
N PRO A 224 1.13 5.25 -24.31
CA PRO A 224 2.58 5.29 -24.34
C PRO A 224 3.13 5.37 -22.92
N ILE A 225 4.28 4.70 -22.72
CA ILE A 225 4.96 4.71 -21.43
C ILE A 225 5.47 6.12 -21.16
N THR A 226 4.90 6.75 -20.14
CA THR A 226 5.25 8.11 -19.72
C THR A 226 5.43 8.17 -18.20
N PRO A 227 6.19 9.15 -17.69
CA PRO A 227 6.18 9.43 -16.26
C PRO A 227 4.79 9.84 -15.78
N CYS A 228 4.41 9.49 -14.55
CA CYS A 228 3.07 9.83 -14.03
C CYS A 228 2.85 11.35 -13.99
N ASP A 229 3.88 12.10 -13.57
CA ASP A 229 3.86 13.55 -13.48
C ASP A 229 4.93 14.17 -14.38
N LEU A 230 4.50 15.02 -15.31
CA LEU A 230 5.37 15.65 -16.31
C LEU A 230 6.07 16.93 -15.82
N ASP A 231 5.58 17.54 -14.74
CA ASP A 231 6.10 18.83 -14.21
C ASP A 231 7.11 18.65 -13.06
N ILE A 232 7.60 17.44 -12.83
CA ILE A 232 8.65 17.22 -11.83
C ILE A 232 9.96 17.84 -12.35
N LEU A 233 10.52 18.78 -11.58
CA LEU A 233 11.83 19.36 -11.89
C LEU A 233 12.93 18.34 -11.65
N ILE A 234 13.76 18.10 -12.67
CA ILE A 234 14.95 17.23 -12.59
C ILE A 234 16.19 18.08 -12.32
N ALA A 235 16.47 19.07 -13.17
CA ALA A 235 17.67 19.88 -13.07
C ALA A 235 17.42 21.33 -13.51
N LYS A 236 18.31 22.24 -13.09
CA LYS A 236 18.37 23.60 -13.61
C LYS A 236 19.71 23.77 -14.31
N LEU A 237 19.67 24.07 -15.60
CA LEU A 237 20.86 24.26 -16.42
C LEU A 237 21.16 25.75 -16.60
N ALA A 238 22.43 26.10 -16.46
CA ALA A 238 22.96 27.39 -16.85
C ALA A 238 23.29 27.42 -18.36
N PRO A 239 23.42 28.61 -18.96
CA PRO A 239 23.68 28.73 -20.40
C PRO A 239 25.01 28.06 -20.78
N GLY A 240 24.97 27.15 -21.76
CA GLY A 240 26.12 26.37 -22.19
C GLY A 240 26.25 24.99 -21.54
N GLN A 241 25.44 24.66 -20.52
CA GLN A 241 25.41 23.33 -19.92
C GLN A 241 24.49 22.37 -20.70
N GLU A 242 24.81 21.09 -20.59
CA GLU A 242 24.18 19.97 -21.28
C GLU A 242 24.12 18.75 -20.37
N ILE A 243 23.00 18.03 -20.44
CA ILE A 243 22.79 16.71 -19.83
C ILE A 243 22.35 15.75 -20.95
N GLU A 244 23.07 14.64 -21.08
CA GLU A 244 22.71 13.50 -21.90
C GLU A 244 22.83 12.22 -21.07
N LEU A 245 21.71 11.52 -20.89
CA LEU A 245 21.66 10.26 -20.16
C LEU A 245 20.56 9.34 -20.69
N GLU A 246 20.71 8.05 -20.39
CA GLU A 246 19.69 7.04 -20.53
C GLU A 246 19.34 6.44 -19.17
N ALA A 247 18.06 6.24 -18.91
CA ALA A 247 17.54 5.68 -17.68
C ALA A 247 16.80 4.38 -17.97
N HIS A 248 17.22 3.30 -17.32
CA HIS A 248 16.65 1.97 -17.45
C HIS A 248 15.75 1.70 -16.25
N ALA A 249 14.47 1.52 -16.51
CA ALA A 249 13.47 1.17 -15.52
C ALA A 249 13.16 -0.32 -15.55
N VAL A 250 13.03 -0.89 -14.35
CA VAL A 250 12.79 -2.32 -14.14
C VAL A 250 11.72 -2.52 -13.08
N LYS A 251 11.13 -3.71 -13.10
CA LYS A 251 10.15 -4.16 -12.12
C LYS A 251 10.83 -4.48 -10.80
N GLY A 252 10.31 -3.95 -9.70
CA GLY A 252 10.79 -4.22 -8.35
C GLY A 252 9.69 -4.07 -7.31
N ILE A 253 10.04 -4.33 -6.04
CA ILE A 253 9.12 -4.28 -4.90
C ILE A 253 9.57 -3.22 -3.88
N GLY A 254 8.60 -2.59 -3.21
CA GLY A 254 8.86 -1.54 -2.21
C GLY A 254 9.72 -2.00 -1.03
N LYS A 255 9.71 -3.30 -0.71
CA LYS A 255 10.57 -3.92 0.31
C LYS A 255 12.06 -3.77 0.02
N THR A 256 12.44 -3.77 -1.26
CA THR A 256 13.84 -3.61 -1.68
C THR A 256 14.25 -2.14 -1.61
N HIS A 257 13.41 -1.23 -2.12
CA HIS A 257 13.64 0.20 -2.06
C HIS A 257 12.32 0.97 -2.18
N ALA A 258 12.20 2.08 -1.46
CA ALA A 258 10.98 2.89 -1.40
C ALA A 258 10.51 3.42 -2.77
N LYS A 259 11.42 3.56 -3.73
CA LYS A 259 11.11 3.98 -5.13
C LYS A 259 10.13 3.05 -5.86
N TRP A 260 10.06 1.78 -5.44
CA TRP A 260 9.12 0.80 -5.99
C TRP A 260 7.83 0.72 -5.16
N SER A 261 7.64 1.56 -4.14
CA SER A 261 6.36 1.64 -3.44
C SER A 261 5.32 2.28 -4.37
N PRO A 262 4.21 1.59 -4.69
CA PRO A 262 3.20 2.13 -5.61
C PRO A 262 2.24 3.10 -4.93
N VAL A 263 2.26 3.17 -3.60
CA VAL A 263 1.39 4.04 -2.80
C VAL A 263 2.22 5.18 -2.20
N GLY A 264 1.67 6.41 -2.18
CA GLY A 264 2.32 7.53 -1.50
C GLY A 264 2.28 7.33 0.03
N THR A 265 1.08 7.11 0.56
CA THR A 265 0.86 6.66 1.94
C THR A 265 -0.32 5.71 1.95
N ALA A 266 -0.27 4.67 2.78
CA ALA A 266 -1.39 3.78 3.04
C ALA A 266 -1.51 3.61 4.55
N TRP A 267 -2.67 3.95 5.10
CA TRP A 267 -2.90 3.94 6.53
C TRP A 267 -4.33 3.54 6.86
N TYR A 268 -4.57 3.23 8.12
CA TYR A 268 -5.91 2.91 8.57
C TYR A 268 -6.18 3.49 9.95
N ARG A 269 -7.46 3.71 10.26
CA ARG A 269 -7.93 4.11 11.59
C ARG A 269 -9.20 3.36 11.98
N MET A 270 -9.44 3.19 13.27
CA MET A 270 -10.72 2.66 13.74
C MET A 270 -11.80 3.75 13.63
N HIS A 271 -13.06 3.37 13.36
CA HIS A 271 -14.18 4.30 13.38
C HIS A 271 -14.36 4.91 14.77
N PRO A 272 -14.41 6.25 14.93
CA PRO A 272 -14.75 6.84 16.23
C PRO A 272 -16.27 6.81 16.46
N GLU A 273 -16.72 6.20 17.56
CA GLU A 273 -18.06 6.34 18.11
C GLU A 273 -18.00 7.24 19.35
N VAL A 274 -18.66 8.40 19.28
CA VAL A 274 -18.74 9.33 20.42
C VAL A 274 -20.03 9.08 21.18
N ARG A 275 -19.92 8.73 22.47
CA ARG A 275 -21.08 8.61 23.36
C ARG A 275 -21.11 9.76 24.34
N SER A 276 -22.19 10.53 24.31
CA SER A 276 -22.49 11.52 25.34
C SER A 276 -23.15 10.84 26.53
N ILE A 277 -22.48 10.82 27.68
CA ILE A 277 -23.06 10.32 28.93
C ILE A 277 -23.52 11.54 29.72
N TYR A 278 -24.83 11.76 29.77
CA TYR A 278 -25.41 12.77 30.65
C TYR A 278 -25.49 12.18 32.06
N ILE A 279 -24.65 12.67 32.97
CA ILE A 279 -24.79 12.36 34.39
C ILE A 279 -25.80 13.36 34.95
N ASN A 280 -26.95 12.86 35.38
CA ASN A 280 -27.94 13.65 36.08
C ASN A 280 -27.44 13.90 37.51
N LEU A 281 -26.52 14.87 37.68
CA LEU A 281 -26.20 15.40 38.99
C LEU A 281 -27.37 16.30 39.40
N SER A 282 -28.17 15.83 40.36
CA SER A 282 -29.04 16.73 41.10
C SER A 282 -28.15 17.78 41.76
N TYR A 283 -28.32 19.02 41.28
CA TYR A 283 -27.64 20.24 41.69
C TYR A 283 -26.25 20.52 41.08
N ALA A 284 -26.30 21.49 40.14
CA ALA A 284 -25.23 22.38 39.68
C ALA A 284 -24.13 21.83 38.76
N LEU A 285 -24.08 22.45 37.58
CA LEU A 285 -23.07 22.39 36.51
C LEU A 285 -23.17 21.19 35.55
N TRP A 286 -23.57 21.52 34.31
CA TRP A 286 -23.54 20.61 33.17
C TRP A 286 -22.09 20.50 32.66
N GLU A 287 -21.30 19.58 33.20
CA GLU A 287 -20.03 19.21 32.57
C GLU A 287 -20.28 18.12 31.50
N THR A 288 -20.13 18.48 30.23
CA THR A 288 -20.13 17.51 29.13
C THR A 288 -18.80 16.77 29.10
N ALA A 289 -18.77 15.53 29.61
CA ALA A 289 -17.65 14.63 29.38
C ALA A 289 -17.83 13.91 28.03
N LEU A 290 -17.03 14.29 27.03
CA LEU A 290 -16.94 13.55 25.76
C LEU A 290 -16.07 12.30 25.96
N CYS A 291 -16.66 11.11 25.79
CA CYS A 291 -15.93 9.85 25.77
C CYS A 291 -15.85 9.35 24.32
N PHE A 292 -14.63 9.23 23.79
CA PHE A 292 -14.37 8.64 22.48
C PHE A 292 -14.21 7.12 22.62
N VAL A 293 -15.06 6.37 21.91
CA VAL A 293 -15.09 4.92 21.95
C VAL A 293 -14.94 4.41 20.52
N PHE A 294 -14.03 3.49 20.24
CA PHE A 294 -13.84 2.95 18.89
C PHE A 294 -14.40 1.52 18.86
N PRO A 295 -15.38 1.16 18.02
CA PRO A 295 -15.84 -0.21 17.90
C PRO A 295 -14.84 -1.06 17.09
N HIS A 296 -14.38 -2.17 17.66
CA HIS A 296 -14.00 -3.35 16.88
C HIS A 296 -15.27 -3.82 16.15
N PRO A 297 -15.34 -3.79 14.81
CA PRO A 297 -14.29 -4.09 13.82
C PRO A 297 -14.28 -3.09 12.62
N ASN A 298 -14.60 -1.81 12.86
CA ASN A 298 -14.72 -0.84 11.77
C ASN A 298 -13.37 -0.18 11.51
N ILE A 299 -12.68 -0.62 10.48
CA ILE A 299 -11.37 -0.11 10.08
C ILE A 299 -11.54 0.69 8.79
N TYR A 300 -11.25 1.99 8.88
CA TYR A 300 -11.10 2.90 7.73
C TYR A 300 -9.74 2.64 7.13
N VAL A 301 -9.66 2.32 5.86
CA VAL A 301 -8.39 2.26 5.13
C VAL A 301 -8.40 3.37 4.08
N SER A 302 -7.34 4.18 4.09
CA SER A 302 -7.08 5.25 3.13
C SER A 302 -5.69 5.12 2.53
#